data_AF-A0A392TI83-F1
#
_entry.id   AF-A0A392TI83-F1
#
_cell.length_a   1.000
_cell.length_b   1.000
_cell.length_c   1.000
_cell.angle_alpha   90.00
_cell.angle_beta   90.00
_cell.angle_gamma   90.00
#
_symmetry.space_group_name_H-M   'P 1'
#
loop_
_entity.id
_entity.type
_entity.pdbx_description
1 polymer ?
#
loop_
_entity_poly.entity_id
_entity_poly.type
_entity_poly.pdbx_seq_one_letter_code
_entity_poly.pdbx_strand_id
1 'polypeptide(L)' 'ARVPENFKTPHLPVFDGKSDPAEHLMAVGTQTAIIGVAEHLKCKPLSGTFKDAALRWYMNLPKNSIEN' A
#
# COMPACT_ATOMS: atom_id res chain seq x y z
N ALA A 1 -0.99 14.77 19.91
CA ALA A 1 -0.41 15.75 18.97
C ALA A 1 -1.52 16.25 18.04
N ARG A 2 -1.59 17.55 17.75
CA ARG A 2 -2.59 18.11 16.81
C ARG A 2 -2.02 18.06 15.41
N VAL A 3 -2.77 17.51 14.45
CA VAL A 3 -2.38 17.47 13.03
C VAL A 3 -2.28 18.91 12.52
N PRO A 4 -1.21 19.31 11.81
CA PRO A 4 -1.10 20.64 11.22
C PRO A 4 -2.27 20.93 10.27
N GLU A 5 -2.80 22.15 10.27
CA GLU A 5 -3.95 22.55 9.43
C GLU A 5 -3.65 22.45 7.92
N ASN A 6 -2.38 22.41 7.53
CA ASN A 6 -1.90 22.26 6.16
C ASN A 6 -1.42 20.83 5.83
N PHE A 7 -1.65 19.85 6.71
CA PHE A 7 -1.30 18.47 6.46
C PHE A 7 -2.16 17.92 5.31
N LYS A 8 -1.56 17.81 4.13
CA LYS A 8 -2.16 17.05 3.04
C LYS A 8 -1.97 15.58 3.34
N THR A 9 -3.07 14.83 3.36
CA THR A 9 -2.99 13.37 3.43
C THR A 9 -2.13 12.89 2.26
N PRO A 10 -1.07 12.11 2.52
CA PRO A 10 -0.25 11.55 1.46
C PRO A 10 -1.14 10.75 0.51
N HIS A 11 -1.03 11.02 -0.79
CA HIS A 11 -1.76 10.26 -1.78
C HIS A 11 -1.06 8.91 -1.97
N LEU A 12 -1.64 7.85 -1.41
CA LEU A 12 -1.19 6.50 -1.70
C LEU A 12 -1.61 6.11 -3.11
N PRO A 13 -0.70 5.57 -3.95
CA PRO A 13 -1.06 5.08 -5.27
C PRO A 13 -2.07 3.94 -5.15
N VAL A 14 -2.88 3.75 -6.19
CA VAL A 14 -3.96 2.76 -6.20
C VAL A 14 -3.69 1.74 -7.30
N PHE A 15 -3.89 0.47 -7.00
CA PHE A 15 -3.59 -0.65 -7.89
C PHE A 15 -4.83 -1.48 -8.19
N ASP A 16 -5.23 -1.55 -9.45
CA ASP A 16 -6.35 -2.37 -9.94
C ASP A 16 -5.92 -3.70 -10.57
N GLY A 17 -4.61 -3.95 -10.64
CA GLY A 17 -4.06 -5.14 -11.28
C GLY A 17 -3.67 -4.96 -12.75
N LYS A 18 -3.71 -3.74 -13.31
CA LYS A 18 -3.40 -3.48 -14.72
C LYS A 18 -2.06 -2.80 -14.97
N SER A 19 -1.53 -2.08 -13.99
CA SER A 19 -0.21 -1.45 -14.07
C SER A 19 0.91 -2.42 -13.69
N ASP A 20 2.16 -2.01 -13.91
CA ASP A 20 3.31 -2.80 -13.48
C ASP A 20 3.34 -2.96 -11.94
N PRO A 21 3.38 -4.20 -11.41
CA PRO A 21 3.39 -4.44 -9.96
C PRO A 21 4.65 -3.92 -9.26
N ALA A 22 5.81 -3.92 -9.93
CA ALA A 22 7.07 -3.47 -9.34
C ALA A 22 7.10 -1.94 -9.24
N GLU A 23 6.59 -1.23 -10.25
CA GLU A 23 6.41 0.22 -10.22
C GLU A 23 5.46 0.63 -9.09
N HIS A 24 4.35 -0.09 -8.92
CA HIS A 24 3.42 0.16 -7.81
C HIS A 24 4.10 -0.05 -6.44
N LEU A 25 4.86 -1.14 -6.26
CA LEU A 25 5.61 -1.40 -5.02
C LEU A 25 6.63 -0.29 -4.73
N MET A 26 7.36 0.19 -5.74
CA MET A 26 8.27 1.32 -5.59
C MET A 26 7.53 2.59 -5.14
N ALA A 27 6.41 2.91 -5.79
CA ALA A 27 5.62 4.10 -5.46
C ALA A 27 5.06 4.05 -4.02
N VAL A 28 4.56 2.90 -3.57
CA VAL A 28 4.14 2.68 -2.18
C VAL A 28 5.33 2.78 -1.22
N GLY A 29 6.48 2.22 -1.59
CA GLY A 29 7.72 2.31 -0.82
C GLY A 29 8.17 3.76 -0.61
N THR A 30 8.17 4.56 -1.67
CA THR A 30 8.51 6.00 -1.60
C THR A 30 7.53 6.76 -0.71
N GLN A 31 6.22 6.55 -0.87
CA GLN A 31 5.23 7.23 -0.03
C GLN A 31 5.35 6.83 1.44
N THR A 32 5.47 5.54 1.74
CA THR A 32 5.62 5.07 3.12
C THR A 32 6.90 5.59 3.79
N ALA A 33 7.99 5.77 3.03
CA ALA A 33 9.20 6.41 3.51
C ALA A 33 9.02 7.91 3.81
N ILE A 34 8.35 8.66 2.94
CA ILE A 34 8.05 10.09 3.13
C ILE A 34 7.21 10.30 4.41
N ILE A 35 6.28 9.40 4.68
CA ILE A 35 5.37 9.45 5.85
C ILE A 35 6.08 9.00 7.13
N GLY A 36 7.23 8.32 7.01
CA GLY A 36 7.94 7.75 8.15
C GLY A 36 7.27 6.50 8.72
N VAL A 37 6.61 5.69 7.87
CA VAL A 37 6.04 4.40 8.31
C VAL A 37 7.19 3.44 8.63
N ALA A 38 7.16 2.87 9.84
CA ALA A 38 8.14 1.88 10.26
C ALA A 38 8.13 0.64 9.34
N GLU A 39 9.29 0.03 9.11
CA GLU A 39 9.48 -1.08 8.17
C GLU A 39 8.45 -2.20 8.36
N HIS A 40 8.30 -2.67 9.60
CA HIS A 40 7.38 -3.74 9.98
C HIS A 40 5.89 -3.38 9.79
N LEU A 41 5.57 -2.11 9.54
CA LEU A 41 4.21 -1.64 9.27
C LEU A 41 3.95 -1.40 7.78
N LYS A 42 4.96 -1.43 6.89
CA LYS A 42 4.79 -1.08 5.47
C LYS A 42 3.80 -1.98 4.72
N CYS A 43 3.60 -3.21 5.17
CA CYS A 43 2.60 -4.12 4.60
C CYS A 43 1.15 -3.67 4.85
N LYS A 44 0.89 -2.90 5.93
CA LYS A 44 -0.48 -2.42 6.25
C LYS A 44 -0.97 -1.34 5.27
N PRO A 45 -0.19 -0.31 4.93
CA PRO A 45 -0.55 0.63 3.87
C PRO A 45 -0.71 -0.06 2.51
N LEU A 46 0.18 -1.02 2.19
CA LEU A 46 0.16 -1.72 0.90
C LEU A 46 -1.17 -2.41 0.63
N SER A 47 -1.74 -3.13 1.60
CA SER A 47 -3.04 -3.79 1.42
C SER A 47 -4.19 -2.79 1.18
N GLY A 48 -4.08 -1.57 1.72
CA GLY A 48 -5.02 -0.48 1.50
C GLY A 48 -4.93 0.17 0.12
N THR A 49 -3.92 -0.16 -0.70
CA THR A 49 -3.76 0.39 -2.05
C THR A 49 -4.47 -0.41 -3.14
N PHE A 50 -4.93 -1.63 -2.82
CA PHE A 50 -5.60 -2.48 -3.79
C PHE A 50 -7.05 -2.04 -4.02
N LYS A 51 -7.49 -2.04 -5.28
CA LYS A 51 -8.90 -1.86 -5.67
C LYS A 51 -9.36 -2.94 -6.65
N ASP A 52 -10.67 -3.00 -6.87
CA ASP A 52 -11.31 -3.82 -7.90
C ASP A 52 -10.80 -5.27 -7.93
N ALA A 53 -10.23 -5.71 -9.06
CA ALA A 53 -9.76 -7.07 -9.26
C ALA A 53 -8.59 -7.42 -8.31
N ALA A 54 -7.66 -6.49 -8.09
CA ALA A 54 -6.53 -6.70 -7.18
C ALA A 54 -7.00 -6.88 -5.72
N LEU A 55 -7.97 -6.08 -5.28
CA LEU A 55 -8.53 -6.21 -3.94
C LEU A 55 -9.26 -7.55 -3.77
N ARG A 56 -10.06 -7.94 -4.77
CA ARG A 56 -10.75 -9.23 -4.76
C ARG A 56 -9.77 -10.39 -4.72
N TRP A 57 -8.69 -10.34 -5.49
CA TRP A 57 -7.63 -11.35 -5.43
C TRP A 57 -7.02 -11.42 -4.03
N TYR A 58 -6.62 -10.29 -3.46
CA TYR A 58 -5.98 -10.22 -2.14
C TYR A 58 -6.87 -10.80 -1.02
N MET A 59 -8.16 -10.47 -1.02
CA MET A 59 -9.11 -10.93 -0.01
C MET A 59 -9.44 -12.43 -0.10
N ASN A 60 -9.18 -13.06 -1.24
CA ASN A 60 -9.43 -14.49 -1.45
C ASN A 60 -8.18 -15.35 -1.30
N LEU A 61 -7.04 -14.76 -0.90
CA LEU A 61 -5.83 -15.52 -0.61
C LEU A 61 -6.03 -16.43 0.62
N PRO A 62 -5.67 -17.73 0.56
CA PRO A 62 -5.68 -18.58 1.74
C PRO A 62 -4.69 -18.08 2.81
N LYS A 63 -4.90 -18.50 4.06
CA LYS A 63 -3.91 -18.24 5.11
C LYS A 63 -2.58 -18.87 4.72
N ASN A 64 -1.48 -18.16 4.99
CA ASN A 64 -0.12 -18.59 4.65
C ASN A 64 0.15 -18.72 3.13
N SER A 65 -0.49 -17.88 2.31
CA SER A 65 -0.26 -17.83 0.85
C SER A 65 1.13 -17.33 0.42
N ILE A 66 1.93 -16.81 1.36
CA ILE A 66 3.27 -16.30 1.07
C ILE A 66 4.26 -17.40 1.44
N GLU A 67 4.91 -17.95 0.43
CA GLU A 67 5.99 -18.93 0.54
C GLU A 67 7.35 -18.25 0.32
N ASN A 68 8.43 -18.88 0.77
CA ASN A 68 9.78 -18.31 0.84
C ASN A 68 10.74 -18.95 -0.16
#